data_AF-A0A7Y1VFH4-F1
#
_entry.id   AF-A0A7Y1VFH4-F1
#
_cell.length_a   1.000
_cell.length_b   1.000
_cell.length_c   1.000
_cell.angle_alpha   90.00
_cell.angle_beta   90.00
_cell.angle_gamma   90.00
#
_symmetry.space_group_name_H-M   'P 1'
#
loop_
_entity.id
_entity.type
_entity.pdbx_description
1 polymer ?
#
loop_
_entity_poly.entity_id
_entity_poly.type
_entity_poly.pdbx_seq_one_letter_code
_entity_poly.pdbx_strand_id
1 'polypeptide(L)'
;MTASLTPNVPGSRGLVNLAAELEDRLGGTPVSSGFDESTSALLPSASGYVLVVFDGLGSRQLDIVEARELAACKVDDLIAPFPTTTTVSLASIATGLSPARHGLVGYQLYLPQLDVVANTIKWTTLWGDPVELDYRSFLPETVWERLSGVDIDTVTVQPANFAASPLTQMMYRGARFESVTTVDDWVEACLTLAKPGRLIVAYLPHVDVSAHMTG
;
A
#
# COMPACT_ATOMS: atom_id res chain seq x y z
N MET A 1 -1.25 16.62 4.52
CA MET A 1 -1.94 15.76 3.54
C MET A 1 -3.10 16.54 2.95
N THR A 2 -3.14 16.71 1.64
CA THR A 2 -4.34 17.11 0.90
C THR A 2 -5.06 15.83 0.51
N ALA A 3 -6.27 15.60 1.02
CA ALA A 3 -7.12 14.50 0.59
C ALA A 3 -7.90 14.95 -0.65
N SER A 4 -7.96 14.12 -1.70
CA SER A 4 -8.80 14.41 -2.87
C SER A 4 -9.98 13.45 -2.95
N LEU A 5 -11.17 14.02 -3.18
CA LEU A 5 -12.40 13.30 -3.50
C LEU A 5 -12.51 12.92 -4.97
N THR A 6 -11.64 13.46 -5.85
CA THR A 6 -11.75 13.22 -7.28
C THR A 6 -11.05 11.90 -7.65
N PRO A 7 -11.74 10.99 -8.37
CA PRO A 7 -11.12 9.79 -8.89
C PRO A 7 -9.97 10.20 -9.81
N ASN A 8 -8.82 9.55 -9.60
CA ASN A 8 -7.74 9.32 -10.56
C ASN A 8 -7.77 10.26 -11.78
N VAL A 9 -7.37 11.51 -11.59
CA VAL A 9 -7.20 12.42 -12.74
C VAL A 9 -5.97 11.88 -13.48
N PRO A 10 -6.05 11.58 -14.78
CA PRO A 10 -4.86 11.19 -15.54
C PRO A 10 -3.74 12.20 -15.29
N GLY A 11 -2.60 11.70 -14.83
CA GLY A 11 -1.47 12.54 -14.44
C GLY A 11 -1.47 13.05 -12.99
N SER A 12 -2.38 12.62 -12.12
CA SER A 12 -2.35 13.01 -10.70
C SER A 12 -1.23 12.35 -9.91
N ARG A 13 -0.82 12.97 -8.80
CA ARG A 13 0.23 12.46 -7.89
C ARG A 13 -0.34 11.53 -6.81
N GLY A 14 -1.29 10.68 -7.15
CA GLY A 14 -1.98 9.81 -6.19
C GLY A 14 -1.27 8.48 -5.94
N LEU A 15 -1.60 7.81 -4.83
CA LEU A 15 -1.13 6.43 -4.57
C LEU A 15 -1.55 5.43 -5.66
N VAL A 16 -2.71 5.68 -6.29
CA VAL A 16 -3.18 4.89 -7.44
C VAL A 16 -2.25 5.03 -8.64
N ASN A 17 -1.80 6.26 -8.92
CA ASN A 17 -0.86 6.56 -9.99
C ASN A 17 0.51 5.97 -9.71
N LEU A 18 0.97 6.01 -8.45
CA LEU A 18 2.22 5.36 -8.03
C LEU A 18 2.18 3.86 -8.33
N ALA A 19 1.10 3.18 -7.92
CA ALA A 19 0.95 1.75 -8.16
C ALA A 19 0.94 1.42 -9.66
N ALA A 20 0.19 2.20 -10.45
CA ALA A 20 0.14 2.05 -11.91
C ALA A 20 1.49 2.33 -12.58
N GLU A 21 2.22 3.35 -12.13
CA GLU A 21 3.55 3.71 -12.64
C GLU A 21 4.58 2.61 -12.38
N LEU A 22 4.59 2.06 -11.16
CA LEU A 22 5.49 0.95 -10.81
C LEU A 22 5.15 -0.30 -11.62
N GLU A 23 3.87 -0.59 -11.81
CA GLU A 23 3.42 -1.72 -12.62
C GLU A 23 3.87 -1.60 -14.08
N ASP A 24 3.63 -0.45 -14.72
CA ASP A 24 4.04 -0.17 -16.10
C ASP A 24 5.56 -0.29 -16.30
N ARG A 25 6.34 0.32 -15.41
CA ARG A 25 7.81 0.29 -15.46
C ARG A 25 8.41 -1.10 -15.28
N LEU A 26 7.69 -1.99 -14.61
CA LEU A 26 8.07 -3.38 -14.42
C LEU A 26 7.53 -4.29 -15.54
N GLY A 27 6.93 -3.73 -16.59
CA GLY A 27 6.43 -4.45 -17.75
C GLY A 27 5.01 -5.01 -17.60
N GLY A 28 4.28 -4.61 -16.56
CA GLY A 28 2.88 -4.95 -16.36
C GLY A 28 1.93 -4.14 -17.25
N THR A 29 0.63 -4.27 -17.01
CA THR A 29 -0.40 -3.54 -17.76
C THR A 29 -1.40 -2.93 -16.78
N PRO A 30 -1.13 -1.71 -16.29
CA PRO A 30 -1.92 -1.14 -15.21
C PRO A 30 -3.36 -0.84 -15.61
N VAL A 31 -4.28 -1.06 -14.67
CA VAL A 31 -5.73 -0.82 -14.82
C VAL A 31 -6.14 0.66 -14.61
N SER A 32 -5.14 1.51 -14.40
CA SER A 32 -5.23 2.93 -14.09
C SER A 32 -4.07 3.65 -14.77
N SER A 33 -4.22 4.96 -15.03
CA SER A 33 -3.11 5.77 -15.53
C SER A 33 -2.02 5.94 -14.47
N GLY A 34 -0.75 5.84 -14.89
CA GLY A 34 0.42 6.22 -14.10
C GLY A 34 0.49 7.73 -13.84
N PHE A 35 1.70 8.21 -13.57
CA PHE A 35 1.96 9.63 -13.32
C PHE A 35 1.91 10.46 -14.62
N ASP A 36 1.85 11.79 -14.46
CA ASP A 36 2.14 12.68 -15.60
C ASP A 36 3.63 12.61 -15.95
N GLU A 37 4.00 13.09 -17.14
CA GLU A 37 5.39 13.05 -17.63
C GLU A 37 6.38 13.69 -16.64
N SER A 38 5.99 14.82 -16.02
CA SER A 38 6.85 15.56 -15.10
C SER A 38 7.15 14.79 -13.82
N THR A 39 6.14 14.10 -13.27
CA THR A 39 6.22 13.34 -12.03
C THR A 39 6.86 11.97 -12.31
N SER A 40 6.54 11.36 -13.46
CA SER A 40 7.18 10.13 -13.94
C SER A 40 8.69 10.31 -14.10
N ALA A 41 9.14 11.45 -14.62
CA ALA A 41 10.57 11.77 -14.76
C ALA A 41 11.35 11.79 -13.42
N LEU A 42 10.65 11.91 -12.28
CA LEU A 42 11.28 11.86 -10.95
C LEU A 42 11.65 10.42 -10.53
N LEU A 43 11.03 9.40 -11.13
CA LEU A 43 11.36 8.00 -10.87
C LEU A 43 12.42 7.51 -11.87
N PRO A 44 13.59 7.05 -11.40
CA PRO A 44 14.61 6.51 -12.29
C PRO A 44 14.15 5.22 -12.95
N SER A 45 14.62 4.98 -14.17
CA SER A 45 14.45 3.67 -14.83
C SER A 45 15.23 2.61 -14.07
N ALA A 46 14.55 1.53 -13.71
CA ALA A 46 15.14 0.38 -13.01
C ALA A 46 14.44 -0.91 -13.44
N SER A 47 15.12 -2.03 -13.26
CA SER A 47 14.55 -3.37 -13.46
C SER A 47 13.92 -3.96 -12.18
N GLY A 48 13.85 -3.17 -11.10
CA GLY A 48 13.28 -3.54 -9.82
C GLY A 48 13.12 -2.31 -8.93
N TYR A 49 12.19 -2.36 -7.98
CA TYR A 49 11.88 -1.23 -7.10
C TYR A 49 11.69 -1.69 -5.66
N VAL A 50 12.03 -0.82 -4.70
CA VAL A 50 11.69 -0.97 -3.29
C VAL A 50 10.74 0.15 -2.92
N LEU A 51 9.46 -0.20 -2.77
CA LEU A 51 8.42 0.69 -2.27
C LEU A 51 8.36 0.57 -0.75
N VAL A 52 8.76 1.63 -0.05
CA VAL A 52 8.65 1.72 1.40
C VAL A 52 7.38 2.50 1.76
N VAL A 53 6.51 1.86 2.53
CA VAL A 53 5.29 2.46 3.07
C VAL A 53 5.47 2.72 4.56
N PHE A 54 5.72 3.97 4.91
CA PHE A 54 5.70 4.44 6.30
C PHE A 54 4.26 4.77 6.68
N ASP A 55 3.65 3.98 7.57
CA ASP A 55 2.27 4.22 7.96
C ASP A 55 2.17 5.52 8.77
N GLY A 56 1.15 6.33 8.49
CA GLY A 56 0.92 7.61 9.18
C GLY A 56 1.95 8.71 8.88
N LEU A 57 2.96 8.49 8.02
CA LEU A 57 3.95 9.52 7.68
C LEU A 57 3.41 10.48 6.62
N GLY A 58 3.03 11.69 7.04
CA GLY A 58 2.71 12.80 6.16
C GLY A 58 3.88 13.78 5.96
N SER A 59 3.75 14.66 4.97
CA SER A 59 4.78 15.64 4.63
C SER A 59 5.13 16.60 5.78
N ARG A 60 4.14 16.97 6.61
CA ARG A 60 4.36 17.85 7.77
C ARG A 60 5.24 17.22 8.84
N GLN A 61 5.24 15.90 8.95
CA GLN A 61 6.10 15.18 9.88
C GLN A 61 7.58 15.25 9.48
N LEU A 62 7.89 15.70 8.26
CA LEU A 62 9.26 15.90 7.80
C LEU A 62 9.84 17.28 8.19
N ASP A 63 9.02 18.18 8.75
CA ASP A 63 9.42 19.53 9.13
C ASP A 63 10.21 19.58 10.46
N ILE A 64 10.42 18.44 11.12
CA ILE A 64 11.15 18.32 12.40
C ILE A 64 12.64 18.02 12.17
N VAL A 65 13.48 18.40 13.14
CA VAL A 65 14.94 18.27 13.05
C VAL A 65 15.39 16.82 12.97
N GLU A 66 14.68 15.92 13.64
CA GLU A 66 14.93 14.48 13.67
C GLU A 66 14.69 13.82 12.31
N ALA A 67 13.82 14.39 11.48
CA ALA A 67 13.48 13.88 10.15
C ALA A 67 14.35 14.45 9.03
N ARG A 68 15.34 15.30 9.34
CA ARG A 68 16.13 16.07 8.35
C ARG A 68 16.76 15.21 7.25
N GLU A 69 17.20 13.99 7.58
CA GLU A 69 17.89 13.11 6.64
C GLU A 69 16.91 12.54 5.61
N LEU A 70 15.72 12.12 6.07
CA LEU A 70 14.63 11.69 5.19
C LEU A 70 14.06 12.88 4.40
N ALA A 71 13.91 14.03 5.04
CA ALA A 71 13.43 15.26 4.39
C ALA A 71 14.37 15.71 3.25
N ALA A 72 15.69 15.55 3.41
CA ALA A 72 16.66 15.86 2.38
C ALA A 72 16.55 14.95 1.13
N CYS A 73 15.98 13.75 1.28
CA CYS A 73 15.69 12.83 0.17
C CYS A 73 14.32 13.04 -0.47
N LYS A 74 13.49 13.94 0.07
CA LYS A 74 12.15 14.21 -0.45
C LYS A 74 12.24 14.87 -1.82
N VAL A 75 11.59 14.26 -2.81
CA VAL A 75 11.48 14.83 -4.17
C VAL A 75 10.15 15.53 -4.37
N ASP A 76 9.05 14.96 -3.88
CA ASP A 76 7.70 15.51 -4.07
C ASP A 76 6.73 15.03 -2.98
N ASP A 77 5.46 15.43 -3.07
CA ASP A 77 4.35 14.96 -2.24
C ASP A 77 3.38 14.08 -3.03
N LEU A 78 2.90 13.02 -2.38
CA LEU A 78 1.83 12.17 -2.89
C LEU A 78 0.50 12.45 -2.20
N ILE A 79 -0.57 12.30 -2.97
CA ILE A 79 -1.95 12.50 -2.53
C ILE A 79 -2.51 11.16 -2.05
N ALA A 80 -2.87 11.10 -0.77
CA ALA A 80 -3.57 9.96 -0.20
C ALA A 80 -5.04 9.95 -0.68
N PRO A 81 -5.62 8.75 -0.87
CA PRO A 81 -7.05 8.63 -1.20
C PRO A 81 -7.92 9.10 -0.04
N PHE A 82 -9.16 9.51 -0.36
CA PHE A 82 -10.20 9.69 0.63
C PHE A 82 -11.06 8.42 0.79
N PRO A 83 -11.36 7.96 2.02
CA PRO A 83 -10.84 8.46 3.29
C PRO A 83 -9.36 8.14 3.51
N THR A 84 -8.62 9.05 4.16
CA THR A 84 -7.19 8.89 4.44
C THR A 84 -6.98 7.94 5.62
N THR A 85 -7.09 6.65 5.37
CA THR A 85 -6.85 5.59 6.36
C THR A 85 -5.90 4.54 5.80
N THR A 86 -5.15 3.86 6.67
CA THR A 86 -4.21 2.80 6.28
C THR A 86 -4.87 1.78 5.36
N THR A 87 -6.03 1.25 5.75
CA THR A 87 -6.75 0.22 4.99
C THR A 87 -7.11 0.68 3.57
N VAL A 88 -7.58 1.93 3.42
CA VAL A 88 -7.96 2.49 2.12
C VAL A 88 -6.72 2.74 1.25
N SER A 89 -5.68 3.35 1.82
CA SER A 89 -4.43 3.64 1.12
C SER A 89 -3.71 2.37 0.66
N LEU A 90 -3.61 1.35 1.53
CA LEU A 90 -3.01 0.07 1.18
C LEU A 90 -3.82 -0.67 0.11
N ALA A 91 -5.16 -0.61 0.13
CA ALA A 91 -5.98 -1.19 -0.96
C ALA A 91 -5.74 -0.48 -2.29
N SER A 92 -5.61 0.86 -2.27
CA SER A 92 -5.30 1.63 -3.48
C SER A 92 -3.93 1.28 -4.04
N ILE A 93 -2.91 1.11 -3.19
CA ILE A 93 -1.58 0.65 -3.59
C ILE A 93 -1.66 -0.79 -4.14
N ALA A 94 -2.31 -1.70 -3.40
CA ALA A 94 -2.38 -3.10 -3.72
C ALA A 94 -3.09 -3.40 -5.04
N THR A 95 -4.09 -2.59 -5.41
CA THR A 95 -4.92 -2.86 -6.60
C THR A 95 -4.60 -1.93 -7.76
N GLY A 96 -3.99 -0.77 -7.52
CA GLY A 96 -3.89 0.30 -8.52
C GLY A 96 -5.26 0.89 -8.85
N LEU A 97 -6.20 0.88 -7.89
CA LEU A 97 -7.58 1.36 -8.06
C LEU A 97 -7.93 2.43 -7.03
N SER A 98 -8.87 3.30 -7.36
CA SER A 98 -9.45 4.25 -6.38
C SER A 98 -10.35 3.53 -5.36
N PRO A 99 -10.64 4.15 -4.20
CA PRO A 99 -11.56 3.60 -3.19
C PRO A 99 -12.92 3.18 -3.73
N ALA A 100 -13.49 3.99 -4.63
CA ALA A 100 -14.76 3.67 -5.29
C ALA A 100 -14.71 2.43 -6.19
N ARG A 101 -13.53 2.02 -6.66
CA ARG A 101 -13.32 0.87 -7.57
C ARG A 101 -12.89 -0.39 -6.83
N HIS A 102 -12.09 -0.29 -5.76
CA HIS A 102 -11.71 -1.46 -4.95
C HIS A 102 -12.67 -1.75 -3.78
N GLY A 103 -13.65 -0.88 -3.50
CA GLY A 103 -14.74 -1.12 -2.54
C GLY A 103 -14.37 -1.00 -1.07
N LEU A 104 -13.09 -1.14 -0.72
CA LEU A 104 -12.61 -0.98 0.66
C LEU A 104 -12.47 0.50 1.06
N VAL A 105 -13.56 1.10 1.55
CA VAL A 105 -13.63 2.55 1.87
C VAL A 105 -13.47 2.89 3.35
N GLY A 106 -13.20 1.91 4.21
CA GLY A 106 -13.00 2.13 5.64
C GLY A 106 -12.73 0.84 6.42
N TYR A 107 -12.25 0.98 7.65
CA TYR A 107 -11.99 -0.15 8.54
C TYR A 107 -13.27 -0.71 9.19
N GLN A 108 -14.35 0.07 9.21
CA GLN A 108 -15.71 -0.37 9.48
C GLN A 108 -16.53 -0.17 8.20
N LEU A 109 -17.11 -1.25 7.69
CA LEU A 109 -17.84 -1.25 6.42
C LEU A 109 -19.13 -2.05 6.57
N TYR A 110 -20.25 -1.45 6.19
CA TYR A 110 -21.49 -2.19 6.05
C TYR A 110 -21.45 -3.03 4.76
N LEU A 111 -21.71 -4.34 4.90
CA LEU A 111 -21.76 -5.31 3.81
C LEU A 111 -23.22 -5.66 3.52
N PRO A 112 -23.87 -5.04 2.52
CA PRO A 112 -25.31 -5.18 2.30
C PRO A 112 -25.76 -6.62 1.99
N GLN A 113 -24.88 -7.43 1.40
CA GLN A 113 -25.18 -8.82 1.05
C GLN A 113 -25.33 -9.72 2.29
N LEU A 114 -24.73 -9.32 3.40
CA LEU A 114 -24.74 -10.04 4.67
C LEU A 114 -25.54 -9.32 5.76
N ASP A 115 -25.97 -8.08 5.51
CA ASP A 115 -26.62 -7.20 6.49
C ASP A 115 -25.81 -7.03 7.79
N VAL A 116 -24.48 -6.91 7.68
CA VAL A 116 -23.57 -6.72 8.83
C VAL A 116 -22.64 -5.54 8.64
N VAL A 117 -22.22 -4.95 9.75
CA VAL A 117 -21.06 -4.05 9.79
C VAL A 117 -19.81 -4.88 10.13
N ALA A 118 -18.86 -4.90 9.21
CA ALA A 118 -17.60 -5.63 9.34
C ALA A 118 -16.46 -4.71 9.77
N ASN A 119 -15.62 -5.18 10.68
CA ASN A 119 -14.26 -4.71 10.85
C ASN A 119 -13.40 -5.34 9.74
N THR A 120 -12.96 -4.54 8.77
CA THR A 120 -12.26 -5.02 7.57
C THR A 120 -10.77 -5.30 7.78
N ILE A 121 -10.23 -4.96 8.96
CA ILE A 121 -8.86 -5.30 9.36
C ILE A 121 -8.83 -6.74 9.90
N LYS A 122 -9.76 -7.05 10.81
CA LYS A 122 -9.87 -8.35 11.48
C LYS A 122 -10.79 -9.33 10.76
N TRP A 123 -11.58 -8.83 9.81
CA TRP A 123 -12.62 -9.55 9.11
C TRP A 123 -13.66 -10.21 10.04
N THR A 124 -14.11 -9.44 11.02
CA THR A 124 -15.12 -9.84 12.01
C THR A 124 -16.30 -8.87 12.00
N THR A 125 -17.46 -9.28 12.50
CA THR A 125 -18.54 -8.36 12.87
C THR A 125 -18.07 -7.43 13.99
N LEU A 126 -18.87 -6.41 14.31
CA LEU A 126 -18.61 -5.56 15.48
C LEU A 126 -18.63 -6.32 16.82
N TRP A 127 -19.19 -7.52 16.85
CA TRP A 127 -19.28 -8.38 18.03
C TRP A 127 -18.13 -9.40 18.10
N GLY A 128 -17.26 -9.44 17.10
CA GLY A 128 -16.09 -10.32 17.06
C GLY A 128 -16.31 -11.65 16.35
N ASP A 129 -17.52 -11.91 15.85
CA ASP A 129 -17.81 -13.12 15.06
C ASP A 129 -17.16 -13.01 13.68
N PRO A 130 -16.66 -14.11 13.07
CA PRO A 130 -16.17 -14.09 11.70
C PRO A 130 -17.25 -13.62 10.71
N VAL A 131 -16.87 -12.81 9.73
CA VAL A 131 -17.76 -12.45 8.61
C VAL A 131 -17.81 -13.60 7.62
N GLU A 132 -19.02 -14.05 7.24
CA GLU A 132 -19.25 -15.13 6.27
C GLU A 132 -19.07 -14.66 4.80
N LEU A 133 -17.93 -14.04 4.52
CA LEU A 133 -17.48 -13.63 3.18
C LEU A 133 -15.99 -13.95 3.09
N ASP A 134 -15.53 -14.51 1.97
CA ASP A 134 -14.09 -14.73 1.78
C ASP A 134 -13.37 -13.38 1.54
N TYR A 135 -12.70 -12.88 2.58
CA TYR A 135 -11.90 -11.65 2.50
C TYR A 135 -10.85 -11.70 1.41
N ARG A 136 -10.29 -12.88 1.10
CA ARG A 136 -9.25 -12.99 0.08
C ARG A 136 -9.78 -12.66 -1.30
N SER A 137 -11.09 -12.70 -1.51
CA SER A 137 -11.75 -12.36 -2.78
C SER A 137 -12.36 -10.96 -2.80
N PHE A 138 -12.33 -10.23 -1.67
CA PHE A 138 -13.02 -8.93 -1.56
C PHE A 138 -12.41 -7.86 -2.47
N LEU A 139 -11.08 -7.78 -2.52
CA LEU A 139 -10.39 -6.87 -3.43
C LEU A 139 -10.31 -7.46 -4.84
N PRO A 140 -10.42 -6.61 -5.89
CA PRO A 140 -10.04 -6.96 -7.25
C PRO A 140 -8.60 -7.50 -7.35
N GLU A 141 -8.23 -7.97 -8.53
CA GLU A 141 -6.87 -8.43 -8.83
C GLU A 141 -5.81 -7.39 -8.36
N THR A 142 -4.81 -7.87 -7.63
CA THR A 142 -3.74 -7.01 -7.12
C THR A 142 -2.72 -6.71 -8.21
N VAL A 143 -1.98 -5.62 -8.03
CA VAL A 143 -0.80 -5.29 -8.85
C VAL A 143 0.20 -6.45 -8.83
N TRP A 144 0.35 -7.12 -7.68
CA TRP A 144 1.30 -8.21 -7.49
C TRP A 144 0.91 -9.45 -8.30
N GLU A 145 -0.38 -9.78 -8.37
CA GLU A 145 -0.89 -10.86 -9.22
C GLU A 145 -0.63 -10.58 -10.71
N ARG A 146 -0.87 -9.34 -11.15
CA ARG A 146 -0.58 -8.94 -12.54
C ARG A 146 0.91 -8.97 -12.86
N LEU A 147 1.74 -8.48 -11.95
CA LEU A 147 3.20 -8.52 -12.08
C LEU A 147 3.75 -9.95 -12.10
N SER A 148 3.16 -10.87 -11.35
CA SER A 148 3.51 -12.29 -11.45
C SER A 148 3.25 -12.86 -12.85
N GLY A 149 2.29 -12.32 -13.59
CA GLY A 149 1.99 -12.72 -14.97
C GLY A 149 3.06 -12.30 -15.99
N VAL A 150 3.97 -11.41 -15.62
CA VAL A 150 5.09 -10.94 -16.45
C VAL A 150 6.45 -11.22 -15.78
N ASP A 151 6.51 -12.29 -14.99
CA ASP A 151 7.73 -12.80 -14.33
C ASP A 151 8.40 -11.82 -13.34
N ILE A 152 7.64 -10.88 -12.78
CA ILE A 152 8.10 -10.00 -11.71
C ILE A 152 7.76 -10.61 -10.34
N ASP A 153 8.79 -10.96 -9.58
CA ASP A 153 8.64 -11.45 -8.21
C ASP A 153 8.26 -10.29 -7.28
N THR A 154 7.08 -10.34 -6.66
CA THR A 154 6.70 -9.32 -5.67
C THR A 154 6.85 -9.88 -4.26
N VAL A 155 7.57 -9.16 -3.41
CA VAL A 155 7.82 -9.55 -2.02
C VAL A 155 7.34 -8.45 -1.09
N THR A 156 6.51 -8.81 -0.12
CA THR A 156 6.14 -7.88 0.95
C THR A 156 6.97 -8.15 2.20
N VAL A 157 7.59 -7.12 2.77
CA VAL A 157 8.42 -7.21 3.98
C VAL A 157 7.66 -6.55 5.13
N GLN A 158 7.24 -7.35 6.11
CA GLN A 158 6.35 -6.88 7.18
C GLN A 158 6.60 -7.61 8.52
N PRO A 159 6.16 -7.02 9.64
CA PRO A 159 6.19 -7.69 10.94
C PRO A 159 5.55 -9.08 10.90
N ALA A 160 6.22 -10.07 11.50
CA ALA A 160 5.80 -11.48 11.46
C ALA A 160 4.37 -11.71 11.98
N ASN A 161 3.93 -10.91 12.97
CA ASN A 161 2.58 -10.98 13.53
C ASN A 161 1.47 -10.54 12.55
N PHE A 162 1.81 -9.96 11.39
CA PHE A 162 0.83 -9.61 10.35
C PHE A 162 0.62 -10.72 9.32
N ALA A 163 1.49 -11.72 9.23
CA ALA A 163 1.47 -12.75 8.19
C ALA A 163 0.12 -13.49 8.08
N ALA A 164 -0.49 -13.77 9.22
CA ALA A 164 -1.77 -14.47 9.32
C ALA A 164 -2.99 -13.52 9.37
N SER A 165 -2.78 -12.21 9.31
CA SER A 165 -3.90 -11.26 9.42
C SER A 165 -4.76 -11.28 8.14
N PRO A 166 -6.10 -11.19 8.25
CA PRO A 166 -6.98 -11.13 7.09
C PRO A 166 -6.65 -9.96 6.15
N LEU A 167 -6.33 -8.79 6.73
CA LEU A 167 -5.92 -7.62 5.96
C LEU A 167 -4.70 -7.91 5.09
N THR A 168 -3.62 -8.45 5.66
CA THR A 168 -2.40 -8.79 4.90
C THR A 168 -2.69 -9.80 3.80
N GLN A 169 -3.41 -10.87 4.13
CA GLN A 169 -3.71 -11.93 3.17
C GLN A 169 -4.62 -11.46 2.02
N MET A 170 -5.47 -10.47 2.28
CA MET A 170 -6.27 -9.80 1.25
C MET A 170 -5.42 -8.85 0.39
N MET A 171 -4.60 -7.98 1.01
CA MET A 171 -3.84 -6.92 0.32
C MET A 171 -2.66 -7.43 -0.50
N TYR A 172 -2.01 -8.50 -0.06
CA TYR A 172 -0.77 -9.00 -0.62
C TYR A 172 -0.94 -10.34 -1.33
N ARG A 173 -2.17 -10.64 -1.77
CA ARG A 173 -2.45 -11.77 -2.67
C ARG A 173 -1.56 -11.66 -3.91
N GLY A 174 -0.86 -12.73 -4.26
CA GLY A 174 0.13 -12.74 -5.35
C GLY A 174 1.54 -12.31 -4.96
N ALA A 175 1.77 -11.80 -3.75
CA ALA A 175 3.09 -11.47 -3.24
C ALA A 175 3.61 -12.52 -2.26
N ARG A 176 4.93 -12.76 -2.25
CA ARG A 176 5.59 -13.56 -1.22
C ARG A 176 5.74 -12.74 0.06
N PHE A 177 5.38 -13.32 1.21
CA PHE A 177 5.52 -12.66 2.50
C PHE A 177 6.91 -12.94 3.10
N GLU A 178 7.66 -11.89 3.38
CA GLU A 178 8.93 -11.91 4.12
C GLU A 178 8.68 -11.39 5.54
N SER A 179 8.88 -12.26 6.52
CA SER A 179 8.61 -11.96 7.93
C SER A 179 9.83 -11.34 8.58
N VAL A 180 9.64 -10.23 9.28
CA VAL A 180 10.69 -9.57 10.06
C VAL A 180 10.24 -9.30 11.49
N THR A 181 11.18 -9.22 12.43
CA THR A 181 10.87 -9.01 13.86
C THR A 181 11.33 -7.63 14.34
N THR A 182 12.48 -7.17 13.84
CA THR A 182 13.07 -5.88 14.20
C THR A 182 13.15 -4.93 13.00
N VAL A 183 13.43 -3.65 13.26
CA VAL A 183 13.72 -2.68 12.19
C VAL A 183 15.03 -3.03 11.47
N ASP A 184 16.01 -3.58 12.18
CA ASP A 184 17.27 -4.02 11.56
C ASP A 184 17.03 -5.20 10.61
N ASP A 185 16.23 -6.19 11.02
CA ASP A 185 15.79 -7.29 10.14
C ASP A 185 15.06 -6.75 8.91
N TRP A 186 14.21 -5.73 9.10
CA TRP A 186 13.45 -5.09 8.03
C TRP A 186 14.37 -4.42 7.00
N VAL A 187 15.40 -3.70 7.46
CA VAL A 187 16.40 -3.07 6.59
C VAL A 187 17.21 -4.14 5.87
N GLU A 188 17.71 -5.15 6.59
CA GLU A 188 18.50 -6.24 6.03
C GLU A 188 17.71 -7.02 4.97
N ALA A 189 16.44 -7.31 5.23
CA ALA A 189 15.55 -7.97 4.29
C ALA A 189 15.36 -7.12 3.01
N CYS A 190 15.11 -5.82 3.14
CA CYS A 190 14.98 -4.93 1.98
C CYS A 190 16.25 -4.92 1.12
N LEU A 191 17.43 -4.81 1.74
CA LEU A 191 18.73 -4.79 1.06
C LEU A 191 19.05 -6.13 0.38
N THR A 192 18.83 -7.24 1.09
CA THR A 192 19.14 -8.60 0.61
C THR A 192 18.22 -9.02 -0.53
N LEU A 193 16.95 -8.63 -0.45
CA LEU A 193 15.98 -8.99 -1.46
C LEU A 193 16.08 -8.11 -2.71
N ALA A 194 16.61 -6.89 -2.63
CA ALA A 194 16.64 -5.95 -3.75
C ALA A 194 17.49 -6.47 -4.92
N LYS A 195 16.84 -6.81 -6.03
CA LYS A 195 17.49 -7.30 -7.26
C LYS A 195 16.61 -7.03 -8.49
N PRO A 196 17.17 -7.10 -9.71
CA PRO A 196 16.39 -7.05 -10.95
C PRO A 196 15.26 -8.09 -10.97
N GLY A 197 14.13 -7.73 -11.59
CA GLY A 197 12.94 -8.56 -11.71
C GLY A 197 12.11 -8.66 -10.43
N ARG A 198 12.30 -7.72 -9.48
CA ARG A 198 11.61 -7.77 -8.18
C ARG A 198 11.02 -6.43 -7.76
N LEU A 199 9.80 -6.48 -7.25
CA LEU A 199 9.17 -5.39 -6.51
C LEU A 199 9.13 -5.76 -5.03
N ILE A 200 9.72 -4.92 -4.18
CA ILE A 200 9.62 -5.07 -2.72
C ILE A 200 8.62 -4.04 -2.21
N VAL A 201 7.61 -4.48 -1.45
CA VAL A 201 6.65 -3.61 -0.76
C VAL A 201 6.86 -3.76 0.74
N ALA A 202 7.65 -2.86 1.30
CA ALA A 202 8.09 -2.91 2.67
C ALA A 202 7.27 -1.95 3.54
N TYR A 203 6.58 -2.48 4.54
CA TYR A 203 5.66 -1.69 5.38
C TYR A 203 6.24 -1.47 6.78
N LEU A 204 6.19 -0.22 7.25
CA LEU A 204 6.68 0.20 8.56
C LEU A 204 5.56 0.91 9.36
N PRO A 205 4.99 0.27 10.40
CA PRO A 205 3.86 0.83 11.17
C PRO A 205 4.24 1.87 12.23
N HIS A 206 5.53 2.04 12.50
CA HIS A 206 6.03 2.68 13.72
C HIS A 206 5.60 4.15 13.90
N VAL A 207 5.50 4.92 12.80
CA VAL A 207 5.12 6.33 12.86
C VAL A 207 3.65 6.47 13.28
N ASP A 208 2.75 5.75 12.62
CA ASP A 208 1.33 5.71 12.96
C ASP A 208 1.08 5.21 14.39
N VAL A 209 1.74 4.12 14.79
CA VAL A 209 1.63 3.57 16.16
C VAL A 209 2.07 4.60 17.19
N SER A 210 3.19 5.28 16.96
CA SER A 210 3.68 6.30 17.88
C SER A 210 2.71 7.47 17.99
N ALA A 211 2.21 7.98 16.86
CA ALA A 211 1.24 9.07 16.84
C ALA A 211 -0.07 8.71 17.58
N HIS A 212 -0.58 7.49 17.42
CA HIS A 212 -1.75 7.02 18.17
C HIS A 212 -1.53 6.96 19.69
N MET A 213 -0.29 6.69 20.12
CA MET A 213 0.05 6.62 21.54
C MET A 213 0.31 7.99 22.17
N THR A 214 0.88 8.94 21.43
CA THR A 214 1.39 10.19 22.00
C THR A 214 0.67 11.46 21.56
N GLY A 215 -0.07 11.42 20.45
CA GLY A 215 -0.67 12.60 19.80
C GLY A 215 0.29 13.29 18.85
#